data_AF-A0A0S3UF54-F1
#
_entry.id   AF-A0A0S3UF54-F1
#
_cell.length_a   1.000
_cell.length_b   1.000
_cell.length_c   1.000
_cell.angle_alpha   90.00
_cell.angle_beta   90.00
_cell.angle_gamma   90.00
#
_symmetry.space_group_name_H-M   'P 1'
#
loop_
_entity.id
_entity.type
_entity.pdbx_description
1 polymer ?
#
loop_
_entity_poly.entity_id
_entity_poly.type
_entity_poly.pdbx_seq_one_letter_code
_entity_poly.pdbx_strand_id
1 'polypeptide(L)'
;MTLTDALIAYDRLRQQHSQQIDPALQALHTQIEQQISELQAEEQGYLDAQNAALSSLRPQIEADARCLLSTQPFIAFVLERTTQRSQYRLGERLPVDPDPQQWQLAMQPLPLQIVGYEQQRDDHAYNDENHYTQYSYEMTVQLGSWRKTIDVDTASLSPGHPMRYQRDDIDAQYYDVAYRLIDIDRYRAVVPTESEFTELQLDAEQVRQLKEEMSYLLAFVGDLFHLQSPIESFCYPQMRN
;
A
#
# COMPACT_ATOMS: atom_id res chain seq x y z
N MET A 1 -28.27 57.49 16.05
CA MET A 1 -28.66 56.41 15.11
C MET A 1 -30.01 55.90 15.56
N THR A 2 -31.04 55.93 14.71
CA THR A 2 -32.36 55.41 15.07
C THR A 2 -32.45 53.90 14.79
N LEU A 3 -33.41 53.21 15.40
CA LEU A 3 -33.68 51.79 15.13
C LEU A 3 -33.93 51.52 13.63
N THR A 4 -34.62 52.45 12.97
CA THR A 4 -34.91 52.39 11.53
C THR A 4 -33.64 52.46 10.68
N ASP A 5 -32.71 53.37 11.03
CA ASP A 5 -31.43 53.47 10.32
C ASP A 5 -30.58 52.20 10.47
N ALA A 6 -30.62 51.58 11.66
CA ALA A 6 -29.92 50.33 11.94
C ALA A 6 -30.46 49.15 11.10
N LEU A 7 -31.78 49.05 10.97
CA LEU A 7 -32.43 48.00 10.17
C LEU A 7 -32.15 48.16 8.67
N ILE A 8 -32.15 49.39 8.15
CA ILE A 8 -31.81 49.66 6.74
C ILE A 8 -30.34 49.31 6.47
N ALA A 9 -29.42 49.66 7.37
CA ALA A 9 -28.01 49.31 7.24
C ALA A 9 -27.79 47.78 7.26
N TYR A 10 -28.49 47.07 8.16
CA TYR A 10 -28.46 45.60 8.22
C TYR A 10 -28.96 44.95 6.92
N ASP A 11 -30.09 45.41 6.38
CA ASP A 11 -30.67 44.81 5.17
C ASP A 11 -29.78 45.06 3.94
N ARG A 12 -29.12 46.23 3.89
CA ARG A 12 -28.12 46.55 2.86
C ARG A 12 -26.88 45.66 2.94
N LEU A 13 -26.37 45.41 4.15
CA LEU A 13 -25.26 44.48 4.38
C LEU A 13 -25.62 43.05 3.98
N ARG A 14 -26.84 42.62 4.33
CA ARG A 14 -27.35 41.30 3.94
C ARG A 14 -27.49 41.16 2.41
N GLN A 15 -27.97 42.18 1.73
CA GLN A 15 -28.02 42.21 0.26
C GLN A 15 -26.62 42.16 -0.35
N GLN A 16 -25.67 42.95 0.16
CA GLN A 16 -24.27 42.93 -0.30
C GLN A 16 -23.63 41.55 -0.08
N HIS A 17 -23.85 40.91 1.07
CA HIS A 17 -23.38 39.55 1.33
C HIS A 17 -23.93 38.58 0.27
N SER A 18 -25.25 38.59 0.03
CA SER A 18 -25.87 37.70 -0.95
C SER A 18 -25.45 37.96 -2.40
N GLN A 19 -25.07 39.19 -2.74
CA GLN A 19 -24.71 39.58 -4.10
C GLN A 19 -23.21 39.47 -4.40
N GLN A 20 -22.36 39.46 -3.37
CA GLN A 20 -20.91 39.49 -3.54
C GLN A 20 -20.21 38.26 -2.96
N ILE A 21 -20.62 37.81 -1.78
CA ILE A 21 -19.96 36.69 -1.08
C ILE A 21 -20.49 35.37 -1.59
N ASP A 22 -21.81 35.17 -1.62
CA ASP A 22 -22.38 33.88 -2.04
C ASP A 22 -21.97 33.50 -3.48
N PRO A 23 -21.98 34.40 -4.48
CA PRO A 23 -21.52 34.08 -5.83
C PRO A 23 -20.00 33.82 -5.90
N ALA A 24 -19.20 34.53 -5.10
CA ALA A 24 -17.76 34.32 -5.05
C ALA A 24 -17.41 32.95 -4.43
N LEU A 25 -18.14 32.53 -3.40
CA LEU A 25 -18.01 31.19 -2.80
C LEU A 25 -18.43 30.09 -3.78
N GLN A 26 -19.53 30.27 -4.51
CA GLN A 26 -19.97 29.33 -5.54
C GLN A 26 -18.96 29.21 -6.69
N ALA A 27 -18.41 30.34 -7.15
CA ALA A 27 -17.38 30.34 -8.19
C ALA A 27 -16.11 29.61 -7.71
N LEU A 28 -15.68 29.85 -6.47
CA LEU A 28 -14.54 29.16 -5.86
C LEU A 28 -14.79 27.65 -5.73
N HIS A 29 -15.98 27.26 -5.28
CA HIS A 29 -16.37 25.84 -5.18
C HIS A 29 -16.28 25.15 -6.54
N THR A 30 -16.86 25.76 -7.57
CA THR A 30 -16.83 25.24 -8.95
C THR A 30 -15.40 25.10 -9.47
N GLN A 31 -14.54 26.09 -9.19
CA GLN A 31 -13.13 26.05 -9.58
C GLN A 31 -12.38 24.92 -8.88
N ILE A 32 -12.63 24.69 -7.59
CA ILE A 32 -12.02 23.60 -6.82
C ILE A 32 -12.46 22.25 -7.38
N GLU A 33 -13.76 22.05 -7.61
CA GLU A 33 -14.29 20.81 -8.19
C GLU A 33 -13.70 20.51 -9.56
N GLN A 34 -13.56 21.53 -10.41
CA GLN A 34 -12.93 21.39 -11.72
C GLN A 34 -11.46 20.94 -11.59
N GLN A 35 -10.68 21.60 -10.73
CA GLN A 35 -9.28 21.24 -10.52
C GLN A 35 -9.10 19.82 -9.98
N ILE A 36 -9.97 19.39 -9.07
CA ILE A 36 -9.95 18.01 -8.57
C ILE A 36 -10.23 17.02 -9.69
N SER A 37 -11.24 17.30 -10.53
CA SER A 37 -11.58 16.42 -11.66
C SER A 37 -10.45 16.35 -12.70
N GLU A 38 -9.77 17.46 -12.97
CA GLU A 38 -8.60 17.49 -13.87
C GLU A 38 -7.45 16.66 -13.32
N LEU A 39 -7.15 16.78 -12.02
CA LEU A 39 -6.11 15.97 -11.36
C LEU A 39 -6.46 14.48 -11.32
N GLN A 40 -7.72 14.13 -11.08
CA GLN A 40 -8.21 12.74 -11.13
C GLN A 40 -8.03 12.14 -12.53
N ALA A 41 -8.34 12.90 -13.59
CA ALA A 41 -8.16 12.44 -14.96
C ALA A 41 -6.67 12.27 -15.32
N GLU A 42 -5.81 13.19 -14.88
CA GLU A 42 -4.37 13.08 -15.11
C GLU A 42 -3.77 11.86 -14.37
N GLU A 43 -4.15 11.66 -13.11
CA GLU A 43 -3.72 10.50 -12.32
C GLU A 43 -4.17 9.18 -12.96
N GLN A 44 -5.44 9.08 -13.38
CA GLN A 44 -5.93 7.90 -14.07
C GLN A 44 -5.08 7.61 -15.32
N GLY A 45 -4.69 8.65 -16.06
CA GLY A 45 -3.78 8.52 -17.20
C GLY A 45 -2.41 7.92 -16.82
N TYR A 46 -1.83 8.33 -15.68
CA TYR A 46 -0.59 7.72 -15.17
C TYR A 46 -0.79 6.28 -14.71
N LEU A 47 -1.90 5.97 -14.04
CA LEU A 47 -2.22 4.60 -13.60
C LEU A 47 -2.43 3.66 -14.78
N ASP A 48 -3.12 4.12 -15.82
CA ASP A 48 -3.33 3.36 -17.05
C ASP A 48 -1.99 3.09 -17.77
N ALA A 49 -1.11 4.08 -17.82
CA ALA A 49 0.24 3.93 -18.39
C ALA A 49 1.10 2.94 -17.59
N GLN A 50 1.05 2.99 -16.26
CA GLN A 50 1.74 2.04 -15.38
C GLN A 50 1.19 0.63 -15.55
N ASN A 51 -0.15 0.47 -15.57
CA ASN A 51 -0.82 -0.80 -15.82
C ASN A 51 -0.42 -1.38 -17.19
N ALA A 52 -0.39 -0.55 -18.23
CA ALA A 52 0.02 -0.98 -19.57
C ALA A 52 1.48 -1.49 -19.56
N ALA A 53 2.40 -0.77 -18.90
CA ALA A 53 3.79 -1.21 -18.78
C ALA A 53 3.91 -2.55 -18.02
N LEU A 54 3.21 -2.68 -16.89
CA LEU A 54 3.23 -3.89 -16.06
C LEU A 54 2.54 -5.08 -16.69
N SER A 55 1.51 -4.88 -17.52
CA SER A 55 0.74 -5.97 -18.13
C SER A 55 1.61 -6.95 -18.93
N SER A 56 2.70 -6.45 -19.51
CA SER A 56 3.67 -7.26 -20.26
C SER A 56 4.63 -8.08 -19.37
N LEU A 57 4.87 -7.60 -18.15
CA LEU A 57 5.79 -8.21 -17.18
C LEU A 57 5.07 -9.14 -16.21
N ARG A 58 3.79 -8.85 -15.92
CA ARG A 58 3.00 -9.54 -14.91
C ARG A 58 2.97 -11.07 -15.10
N PRO A 59 2.74 -11.63 -16.31
CA PRO A 59 2.78 -13.09 -16.48
C PRO A 59 4.15 -13.71 -16.17
N GLN A 60 5.25 -12.98 -16.40
CA GLN A 60 6.60 -13.47 -16.10
C GLN A 60 6.85 -13.48 -14.60
N ILE A 61 6.45 -12.41 -13.91
CA ILE A 61 6.55 -12.28 -12.45
C ILE A 61 5.64 -13.30 -11.74
N GLU A 62 4.42 -13.51 -12.25
CA GLU A 62 3.50 -14.51 -11.71
C GLU A 62 4.01 -15.94 -11.90
N ALA A 63 4.64 -16.23 -13.04
CA ALA A 63 5.22 -17.54 -13.33
C ALA A 63 6.48 -17.83 -12.49
N ASP A 64 7.34 -16.83 -12.27
CA ASP A 64 8.47 -16.92 -11.35
C ASP A 64 8.97 -15.52 -10.95
N ALA A 65 8.59 -15.05 -9.76
CA ALA A 65 8.94 -13.74 -9.24
C ALA A 65 10.47 -13.54 -9.14
N ARG A 66 11.24 -14.63 -9.10
CA ARG A 66 12.70 -14.59 -9.05
C ARG A 66 13.33 -13.99 -10.30
N CYS A 67 12.57 -13.81 -11.39
CA CYS A 67 13.01 -13.06 -12.57
C CYS A 67 13.44 -11.61 -12.22
N LEU A 68 12.98 -11.07 -11.09
CA LEU A 68 13.32 -9.74 -10.60
C LEU A 68 14.68 -9.68 -9.89
N LEU A 69 15.24 -10.80 -9.42
CA LEU A 69 16.46 -10.83 -8.59
C LEU A 69 17.68 -10.20 -9.28
N SER A 70 17.77 -10.33 -10.60
CA SER A 70 18.86 -9.77 -11.42
C SER A 70 18.59 -8.36 -11.93
N THR A 71 17.44 -7.76 -11.59
CA THR A 71 17.06 -6.45 -12.13
C THR A 71 17.66 -5.31 -11.30
N GLN A 72 18.12 -4.26 -11.98
CA GLN A 72 18.70 -3.09 -11.31
C GLN A 72 17.73 -2.42 -10.31
N PRO A 73 16.42 -2.28 -10.59
CA PRO A 73 15.47 -1.75 -9.61
C PRO A 73 15.43 -2.57 -8.32
N PHE A 74 15.42 -3.90 -8.42
CA PHE A 74 15.37 -4.76 -7.24
C PHE A 74 16.69 -4.77 -6.45
N ILE A 75 17.83 -4.78 -7.15
CA ILE A 75 19.15 -4.68 -6.51
C ILE A 75 19.27 -3.36 -5.71
N ALA A 76 18.82 -2.24 -6.29
CA ALA A 76 18.81 -0.96 -5.62
C ALA A 76 17.90 -0.98 -4.37
N PHE A 77 16.72 -1.57 -4.49
CA PHE A 77 15.76 -1.74 -3.39
C PHE A 77 16.35 -2.52 -2.19
N VAL A 78 17.10 -3.60 -2.45
CA VAL A 78 17.78 -4.39 -1.41
C VAL A 78 18.94 -3.63 -0.78
N LEU A 79 19.76 -2.97 -1.61
CA LEU A 79 20.90 -2.20 -1.12
C LEU A 79 20.47 -1.07 -0.19
N GLU A 80 19.38 -0.38 -0.53
CA GLU A 80 18.83 0.68 0.31
C GLU A 80 18.47 0.16 1.71
N ARG A 81 17.79 -0.99 1.80
CA ARG A 81 17.32 -1.57 3.05
C ARG A 81 18.39 -2.23 3.90
N THR A 82 19.38 -2.82 3.25
CA THR A 82 20.52 -3.44 3.95
C THR A 82 21.48 -2.39 4.51
N THR A 83 21.49 -1.17 3.94
CA THR A 83 22.35 -0.07 4.40
C THR A 83 21.65 0.88 5.38
N GLN A 84 20.32 1.05 5.27
CA GLN A 84 19.55 1.90 6.17
C GLN A 84 19.20 1.17 7.47
N ARG A 85 19.37 1.86 8.61
CA ARG A 85 18.83 1.40 9.89
C ARG A 85 17.33 1.61 9.88
N SER A 86 16.58 0.55 9.64
CA SER A 86 15.13 0.65 9.67
C SER A 86 14.61 1.01 11.06
N GLN A 87 13.53 1.79 11.04
CA GLN A 87 12.83 2.34 12.20
C GLN A 87 11.97 1.27 12.89
N TYR A 88 11.48 0.29 12.13
CA TYR A 88 10.66 -0.79 12.64
C TYR A 88 11.55 -1.92 13.17
N ARG A 89 11.23 -2.47 14.34
CA ARG A 89 12.00 -3.56 14.96
C ARG A 89 11.20 -4.85 14.85
N LEU A 90 11.44 -5.64 13.82
CA LEU A 90 11.26 -7.09 13.94
C LEU A 90 12.35 -7.60 14.91
N GLY A 91 12.19 -8.80 15.48
CA GLY A 91 13.20 -9.42 16.37
C GLY A 91 14.58 -9.63 15.70
N GLU A 92 15.30 -10.68 16.10
CA GLU A 92 16.59 -11.01 15.43
C GLU A 92 16.39 -11.28 13.93
N ARG A 93 16.66 -10.25 13.12
CA ARG A 93 16.73 -10.32 11.66
C ARG A 93 17.92 -11.16 11.23
N LEU A 94 17.72 -11.97 10.20
CA LEU A 94 18.84 -12.58 9.52
C LEU A 94 19.52 -11.54 8.62
N PRO A 95 20.86 -11.48 8.61
CA PRO A 95 21.56 -10.71 7.60
C PRO A 95 21.30 -11.32 6.21
N VAL A 96 20.85 -10.50 5.26
CA VAL A 96 20.72 -10.88 3.85
C VAL A 96 21.90 -10.30 3.06
N ASP A 97 22.34 -11.02 2.03
CA ASP A 97 23.39 -10.52 1.14
C ASP A 97 22.86 -9.32 0.34
N PRO A 98 23.64 -8.24 0.16
CA PRO A 98 23.21 -7.09 -0.65
C PRO A 98 23.06 -7.43 -2.15
N ASP A 99 23.63 -8.53 -2.66
CA ASP A 99 23.41 -9.03 -4.02
C ASP A 99 22.35 -10.16 -4.03
N PRO A 100 21.13 -9.90 -4.54
CA PRO A 100 20.06 -10.88 -4.56
C PRO A 100 20.31 -12.11 -5.43
N GLN A 101 21.32 -12.06 -6.31
CA GLN A 101 21.71 -13.21 -7.11
C GLN A 101 22.48 -14.26 -6.30
N GLN A 102 23.03 -13.88 -5.15
CA GLN A 102 23.72 -14.82 -4.23
C GLN A 102 22.78 -15.46 -3.21
N TRP A 103 21.50 -15.05 -3.21
CA TRP A 103 20.51 -15.53 -2.25
C TRP A 103 20.21 -17.01 -2.42
N GLN A 104 19.87 -17.65 -1.30
CA GLN A 104 19.41 -19.04 -1.32
C GLN A 104 18.17 -19.19 -2.21
N LEU A 105 17.28 -18.19 -2.24
CA LEU A 105 16.10 -18.10 -3.10
C LEU A 105 16.44 -18.23 -4.60
N ALA A 106 17.54 -17.62 -5.04
CA ALA A 106 18.00 -17.68 -6.42
C ALA A 106 18.45 -19.10 -6.82
N MET A 107 18.92 -19.88 -5.85
CA MET A 107 19.48 -21.22 -6.06
C MET A 107 18.41 -22.33 -6.01
N GLN A 108 17.17 -22.01 -5.65
CA GLN A 108 16.12 -23.03 -5.53
C GLN A 108 15.73 -23.62 -6.90
N PRO A 109 15.48 -24.93 -7.00
CA PRO A 109 15.07 -25.55 -8.26
C PRO A 109 13.62 -25.25 -8.66
N LEU A 110 12.78 -24.85 -7.71
CA LEU A 110 11.35 -24.60 -7.90
C LEU A 110 11.08 -23.10 -8.10
N PRO A 111 10.15 -22.70 -8.98
CA PRO A 111 9.77 -21.30 -9.18
C PRO A 111 9.01 -20.75 -7.98
N LEU A 112 9.23 -19.47 -7.66
CA LEU A 112 8.39 -18.74 -6.72
C LEU A 112 7.25 -18.08 -7.48
N GLN A 113 6.09 -18.71 -7.47
CA GLN A 113 4.93 -18.28 -8.24
C GLN A 113 4.06 -17.32 -7.43
N ILE A 114 3.48 -16.33 -8.11
CA ILE A 114 2.38 -15.53 -7.60
C ILE A 114 1.11 -16.07 -8.25
N VAL A 115 0.31 -16.80 -7.49
CA VAL A 115 -0.88 -17.50 -8.01
C VAL A 115 -2.17 -16.70 -7.82
N GLY A 116 -2.12 -15.64 -7.01
CA GLY A 116 -3.22 -14.71 -6.80
C GLY A 116 -2.71 -13.38 -6.27
N TYR A 117 -3.30 -12.30 -6.74
CA TYR A 117 -3.09 -10.95 -6.22
C TYR A 117 -4.40 -10.17 -6.34
N GLU A 118 -4.91 -9.70 -5.22
CA GLU A 118 -6.14 -8.92 -5.14
C GLU A 118 -5.93 -7.69 -4.26
N GLN A 119 -6.43 -6.54 -4.69
CA GLN A 119 -6.44 -5.34 -3.88
C GLN A 119 -7.76 -5.29 -3.10
N GLN A 120 -7.68 -4.90 -1.84
CA GLN A 120 -8.81 -4.85 -0.93
C GLN A 120 -9.00 -3.43 -0.40
N ARG A 121 -10.27 -3.12 -0.12
CA ARG A 121 -10.70 -1.88 0.51
C ARG A 121 -11.75 -2.22 1.57
N ASP A 122 -11.46 -1.88 2.81
CA ASP A 122 -12.39 -2.02 3.93
C ASP A 122 -12.78 -0.63 4.45
N ASP A 123 -13.97 -0.17 4.10
CA ASP A 123 -14.53 1.11 4.57
C ASP A 123 -14.97 1.09 6.05
N HIS A 124 -14.87 -0.07 6.71
CA HIS A 124 -15.32 -0.30 8.08
C HIS A 124 -14.24 -0.90 8.97
N ALA A 125 -12.96 -0.78 8.57
CA ALA A 125 -11.84 -1.17 9.42
C ALA A 125 -11.93 -0.44 10.76
N TYR A 126 -11.58 -1.11 11.85
CA TYR A 126 -11.74 -0.58 13.20
C TYR A 126 -10.43 -0.68 13.97
N ASN A 127 -10.00 0.44 14.56
CA ASN A 127 -9.03 0.43 15.64
C ASN A 127 -9.74 0.78 16.96
N ASP A 128 -9.07 0.56 18.10
CA ASP A 128 -9.66 0.74 19.45
C ASP A 128 -10.34 2.12 19.67
N GLU A 129 -10.05 3.12 18.84
CA GLU A 129 -10.59 4.48 18.93
C GLU A 129 -11.64 4.82 17.87
N ASN A 130 -11.56 4.27 16.64
CA ASN A 130 -12.28 4.79 15.47
C ASN A 130 -12.43 3.77 14.33
N HIS A 131 -13.48 3.93 13.50
CA HIS A 131 -13.59 3.24 12.20
C HIS A 131 -12.88 4.02 11.10
N TYR A 132 -12.14 3.41 10.20
CA TYR A 132 -11.40 4.05 9.12
C TYR A 132 -11.54 3.25 7.83
N THR A 133 -11.16 3.84 6.69
CA THR A 133 -11.00 3.05 5.45
C THR A 133 -9.58 2.51 5.39
N GLN A 134 -9.44 1.19 5.30
CA GLN A 134 -8.16 0.50 5.12
C GLN A 134 -8.02 0.03 3.68
N TYR A 135 -6.83 0.20 3.14
CA TYR A 135 -6.42 -0.31 1.84
C TYR A 135 -5.31 -1.32 2.06
N SER A 136 -5.44 -2.48 1.42
CA SER A 136 -4.49 -3.57 1.53
C SER A 136 -4.42 -4.35 0.22
N TYR A 137 -3.48 -5.27 0.12
CA TYR A 137 -3.53 -6.32 -0.88
C TYR A 137 -3.38 -7.70 -0.24
N GLU A 138 -4.02 -8.67 -0.87
CA GLU A 138 -3.86 -10.09 -0.60
C GLU A 138 -3.02 -10.68 -1.74
N MET A 139 -1.93 -11.36 -1.39
CA MET A 139 -1.06 -12.05 -2.36
C MET A 139 -0.89 -13.51 -1.97
N THR A 140 -1.22 -14.41 -2.89
CA THR A 140 -1.00 -15.85 -2.71
C THR A 140 0.25 -16.27 -3.47
N VAL A 141 1.21 -16.81 -2.71
CA VAL A 141 2.53 -17.25 -3.19
C VAL A 141 2.65 -18.76 -3.12
N GLN A 142 3.37 -19.34 -4.07
CA GLN A 142 3.59 -20.78 -4.13
C GLN A 142 5.05 -21.11 -4.49
N LEU A 143 5.65 -22.04 -3.75
CA LEU A 143 6.98 -22.58 -4.03
C LEU A 143 6.90 -24.10 -3.87
N GLY A 144 6.72 -24.80 -4.99
CA GLY A 144 6.45 -26.23 -4.97
C GLY A 144 5.07 -26.56 -4.38
N SER A 145 5.03 -27.47 -3.41
CA SER A 145 3.83 -27.80 -2.64
C SER A 145 3.51 -26.77 -1.54
N TRP A 146 4.46 -25.91 -1.17
CA TRP A 146 4.23 -24.85 -0.19
C TRP A 146 3.42 -23.73 -0.84
N ARG A 147 2.34 -23.32 -0.18
CA ARG A 147 1.49 -22.19 -0.58
C ARG A 147 1.14 -21.37 0.64
N LYS A 148 1.19 -20.04 0.50
CA LYS A 148 0.84 -19.11 1.57
C LYS A 148 0.16 -17.89 0.99
N THR A 149 -0.83 -17.40 1.72
CA THR A 149 -1.49 -16.12 1.42
C THR A 149 -1.04 -15.10 2.45
N ILE A 150 -0.69 -13.90 1.99
CA ILE A 150 -0.27 -12.80 2.82
C ILE A 150 -1.15 -11.59 2.55
N ASP A 151 -1.61 -10.97 3.63
CA ASP A 151 -2.35 -9.71 3.62
C ASP A 151 -1.42 -8.61 4.13
N VAL A 152 -1.30 -7.55 3.35
CA VAL A 152 -0.38 -6.44 3.60
C VAL A 152 -1.13 -5.13 3.50
N ASP A 153 -1.04 -4.33 4.53
CA ASP A 153 -1.66 -3.01 4.58
C ASP A 153 -0.81 -2.01 3.78
N THR A 154 -1.49 -1.16 3.02
CA THR A 154 -0.82 -0.21 2.12
C THR A 154 -1.21 1.23 2.37
N ALA A 155 -2.41 1.47 2.88
CA ALA A 155 -2.82 2.80 3.30
C ALA A 155 -4.02 2.76 4.26
N SER A 156 -4.20 3.87 4.98
CA SER A 156 -5.40 4.13 5.77
C SER A 156 -5.91 5.55 5.57
N LEU A 157 -7.23 5.71 5.70
CA LEU A 157 -7.91 7.00 5.66
C LEU A 157 -8.72 7.20 6.95
N SER A 158 -8.30 8.16 7.77
CA SER A 158 -8.94 8.44 9.06
C SER A 158 -10.37 8.97 8.90
N PRO A 159 -11.33 8.56 9.77
CA PRO A 159 -12.69 9.10 9.75
C PRO A 159 -12.70 10.59 10.09
N GLY A 160 -13.53 11.36 9.40
CA GLY A 160 -13.70 12.80 9.65
C GLY A 160 -12.52 13.67 9.20
N HIS A 161 -11.45 13.08 8.66
CA HIS A 161 -10.30 13.78 8.11
C HIS A 161 -9.95 13.20 6.74
N PRO A 162 -10.72 13.53 5.67
CA PRO A 162 -10.43 13.05 4.31
C PRO A 162 -9.05 13.50 3.79
N MET A 163 -8.40 14.45 4.49
CA MET A 163 -7.04 14.92 4.20
C MET A 163 -5.94 14.08 4.87
N ARG A 164 -6.28 13.09 5.71
CA ARG A 164 -5.32 12.20 6.38
C ARG A 164 -5.31 10.82 5.71
N TYR A 165 -4.95 10.82 4.43
CA TYR A 165 -4.52 9.62 3.73
C TYR A 165 -3.07 9.35 4.15
N GLN A 166 -2.84 8.23 4.83
CA GLN A 166 -1.51 7.77 5.20
C GLN A 166 -1.21 6.52 4.37
N ARG A 167 -0.31 6.65 3.40
CA ARG A 167 0.25 5.50 2.68
C ARG A 167 1.38 4.92 3.51
N ASP A 168 1.35 3.61 3.68
CA ASP A 168 2.43 2.87 4.30
C ASP A 168 3.60 2.81 3.32
N ASP A 169 4.77 3.20 3.83
CA ASP A 169 5.98 3.11 3.04
C ASP A 169 6.31 1.63 2.75
N ILE A 170 7.09 1.44 1.70
CA ILE A 170 7.50 0.10 1.26
C ILE A 170 8.34 -0.62 2.34
N ASP A 171 8.92 0.11 3.31
CA ASP A 171 9.53 -0.52 4.48
C ASP A 171 8.46 -1.19 5.34
N ALA A 172 7.42 -0.47 5.76
CA ALA A 172 6.29 -1.01 6.52
C ALA A 172 5.67 -2.22 5.82
N GLN A 173 5.47 -2.16 4.50
CA GLN A 173 4.99 -3.31 3.74
C GLN A 173 5.94 -4.51 3.81
N TYR A 174 7.26 -4.29 3.66
CA TYR A 174 8.24 -5.35 3.87
C TYR A 174 8.21 -5.91 5.29
N TYR A 175 8.03 -5.06 6.31
CA TYR A 175 7.88 -5.50 7.69
C TYR A 175 6.67 -6.42 7.86
N ASP A 176 5.54 -6.07 7.28
CA ASP A 176 4.33 -6.87 7.32
C ASP A 176 4.52 -8.19 6.60
N VAL A 177 5.07 -8.18 5.38
CA VAL A 177 5.40 -9.41 4.64
C VAL A 177 6.33 -10.29 5.47
N ALA A 178 7.40 -9.74 6.04
CA ALA A 178 8.34 -10.49 6.87
C ALA A 178 7.65 -11.07 8.11
N TYR A 179 6.82 -10.29 8.79
CA TYR A 179 6.05 -10.74 9.95
C TYR A 179 5.10 -11.90 9.58
N ARG A 180 4.35 -11.77 8.47
CA ARG A 180 3.44 -12.80 7.98
C ARG A 180 4.19 -14.07 7.57
N LEU A 181 5.38 -13.95 6.99
CA LEU A 181 6.19 -15.10 6.58
C LEU A 181 6.91 -15.79 7.75
N ILE A 182 7.49 -15.01 8.68
CA ILE A 182 8.46 -15.47 9.70
C ILE A 182 7.82 -15.61 11.10
N ASP A 183 7.02 -14.64 11.55
CA ASP A 183 6.61 -14.51 12.96
C ASP A 183 5.29 -15.20 13.31
N ILE A 184 4.43 -15.53 12.33
CA ILE A 184 3.25 -16.40 12.58
C ILE A 184 3.68 -17.74 13.21
N ASP A 185 4.90 -18.20 12.93
CA ASP A 185 5.43 -19.45 13.48
C ASP A 185 5.92 -19.31 14.93
N ARG A 186 6.24 -18.10 15.40
CA ARG A 186 6.70 -17.87 16.79
C ARG A 186 5.57 -17.80 17.81
N TYR A 187 4.37 -17.40 17.39
CA TYR A 187 3.20 -17.23 18.27
C TYR A 187 2.14 -18.33 18.13
N ARG A 188 2.31 -19.28 17.19
CA ARG A 188 1.47 -20.49 17.17
C ARG A 188 1.88 -21.43 18.29
N ALA A 189 0.95 -21.69 19.21
CA ALA A 189 1.08 -22.75 20.24
C ALA A 189 1.14 -24.17 19.63
N VAL A 190 0.84 -24.30 18.34
CA VAL A 190 0.89 -25.55 17.57
C VAL A 190 2.03 -25.42 16.57
N VAL A 191 3.10 -26.18 16.79
CA VAL A 191 4.17 -26.35 15.82
C VAL A 191 3.53 -26.79 14.49
N PRO A 192 3.77 -26.08 13.37
CA PRO A 192 3.28 -26.52 12.07
C PRO A 192 3.68 -27.98 11.86
N THR A 193 2.67 -28.85 11.72
CA THR A 193 2.88 -30.31 11.70
C THR A 193 3.40 -30.79 10.33
N GLU A 194 3.34 -29.91 9.33
CA GLU A 194 3.87 -30.13 7.99
C GLU A 194 5.19 -29.36 7.84
N SER A 195 6.23 -30.07 7.39
CA SER A 195 7.50 -29.44 7.05
C SER A 195 7.28 -28.50 5.88
N GLU A 196 7.42 -27.20 6.10
CA GLU A 196 7.43 -26.25 5.00
C GLU A 196 8.55 -26.60 4.01
N PHE A 197 8.31 -26.32 2.73
CA PHE A 197 9.27 -26.57 1.65
C PHE A 197 9.79 -28.02 1.61
N THR A 198 8.93 -29.02 1.86
CA THR A 198 9.34 -30.44 1.97
C THR A 198 10.17 -30.92 0.78
N GLU A 199 9.87 -30.44 -0.42
CA GLU A 199 10.56 -30.80 -1.67
C GLU A 199 11.99 -30.26 -1.75
N LEU A 200 12.31 -29.20 -1.00
CA LEU A 200 13.62 -28.53 -1.00
C LEU A 200 14.59 -29.11 0.03
N GLN A 201 14.10 -29.93 0.96
CA GLN A 201 14.92 -30.61 1.99
C GLN A 201 15.84 -29.66 2.78
N LEU A 202 15.32 -28.47 3.09
CA LEU A 202 16.05 -27.41 3.79
C LEU A 202 16.05 -27.65 5.31
N ASP A 203 17.13 -27.28 5.98
CA ASP A 203 17.15 -27.20 7.43
C ASP A 203 16.41 -25.95 7.95
N ALA A 204 16.22 -25.85 9.28
CA ALA A 204 15.45 -24.76 9.88
C ALA A 204 16.09 -23.37 9.67
N GLU A 205 17.41 -23.28 9.60
CA GLU A 205 18.11 -22.01 9.36
C GLU A 205 17.95 -21.57 7.91
N GLN A 206 18.10 -22.51 6.98
CA GLN A 206 17.86 -22.35 5.55
C GLN A 206 16.41 -21.95 5.24
N VAL A 207 15.42 -22.54 5.93
CA VAL A 207 14.01 -22.13 5.80
C VAL A 207 13.81 -20.70 6.28
N ARG A 208 14.43 -20.32 7.40
CA ARG A 208 14.34 -18.95 7.93
C ARG A 208 14.99 -17.94 6.98
N GLN A 209 16.16 -18.27 6.44
CA GLN A 209 16.87 -17.45 5.45
C GLN A 209 16.03 -17.27 4.18
N LEU A 210 15.47 -18.37 3.65
CA LEU A 210 14.62 -18.33 2.47
C LEU A 210 13.38 -17.43 2.69
N LYS A 211 12.72 -17.53 3.85
CA LYS A 211 11.58 -16.66 4.20
C LYS A 211 11.95 -15.18 4.28
N GLU A 212 13.15 -14.88 4.79
CA GLU A 212 13.68 -13.50 4.82
C GLU A 212 13.95 -12.98 3.41
N GLU A 213 14.62 -13.75 2.55
CA GLU A 213 14.85 -13.35 1.16
C GLU A 213 13.54 -13.19 0.37
N MET A 214 12.58 -14.08 0.60
CA MET A 214 11.24 -13.99 0.04
C MET A 214 10.51 -12.73 0.49
N SER A 215 10.67 -12.27 1.74
CA SER A 215 9.95 -11.07 2.19
C SER A 215 10.39 -9.81 1.46
N TYR A 216 11.69 -9.67 1.14
CA TYR A 216 12.17 -8.59 0.28
C TYR A 216 11.54 -8.64 -1.11
N LEU A 217 11.60 -9.80 -1.75
CA LEU A 217 11.09 -9.97 -3.11
C LEU A 217 9.57 -9.72 -3.17
N LEU A 218 8.83 -10.28 -2.23
CA LEU A 218 7.37 -10.19 -2.20
C LEU A 218 6.88 -8.79 -1.83
N ALA A 219 7.58 -8.06 -0.96
CA ALA A 219 7.28 -6.66 -0.71
C ALA A 219 7.47 -5.80 -1.97
N PHE A 220 8.55 -6.05 -2.71
CA PHE A 220 8.81 -5.36 -3.98
C PHE A 220 7.77 -5.70 -5.05
N VAL A 221 7.37 -6.98 -5.17
CA VAL A 221 6.27 -7.39 -6.07
C VAL A 221 4.95 -6.75 -5.66
N GLY A 222 4.67 -6.70 -4.36
CA GLY A 222 3.49 -6.06 -3.80
C GLY A 222 3.40 -4.58 -4.17
N ASP A 223 4.48 -3.82 -3.94
CA ASP A 223 4.55 -2.40 -4.34
C ASP A 223 4.43 -2.22 -5.86
N LEU A 224 5.04 -3.10 -6.65
CA LEU A 224 4.95 -3.06 -8.10
C LEU A 224 3.51 -3.28 -8.58
N PHE A 225 2.77 -4.23 -8.00
CA PHE A 225 1.39 -4.53 -8.39
C PHE A 225 0.37 -3.57 -7.74
N HIS A 226 0.78 -2.80 -6.74
CA HIS A 226 -0.08 -1.87 -6.02
C HIS A 226 -0.25 -0.55 -6.77
N LEU A 227 -1.08 -0.59 -7.81
CA LEU A 227 -1.51 0.58 -8.57
C LEU A 227 -2.87 1.07 -8.03
N GLN A 228 -2.85 1.96 -7.05
CA GLN A 228 -4.06 2.63 -6.53
C GLN A 228 -3.94 4.15 -6.60
N SER A 229 -5.08 4.79 -6.93
CA SER A 229 -5.23 6.25 -6.90
C SER A 229 -5.31 6.73 -5.44
N PRO A 230 -4.39 7.59 -4.97
CA PRO A 230 -4.60 8.36 -3.76
C PRO A 230 -5.75 9.39 -3.88
N ILE A 231 -6.13 9.83 -5.09
CA ILE A 231 -7.10 10.93 -5.29
C ILE A 231 -8.58 10.47 -5.23
N GLU A 232 -8.88 9.17 -5.36
CA GLU A 232 -10.24 8.63 -5.09
C GLU A 232 -10.76 8.97 -3.66
N SER A 233 -9.89 9.46 -2.78
CA SER A 233 -10.19 9.84 -1.39
C SER A 233 -10.51 11.33 -1.16
N PHE A 234 -10.36 12.23 -2.15
CA PHE A 234 -10.69 13.65 -1.95
C PHE A 234 -12.20 13.89 -2.04
N CYS A 235 -12.85 13.99 -0.89
CA CYS A 235 -14.18 14.58 -0.78
C CYS A 235 -14.05 15.95 -0.10
N TYR A 236 -14.34 17.04 -0.82
CA TYR A 236 -14.59 18.31 -0.16
C TYR A 236 -15.75 18.10 0.82
N PRO A 237 -15.65 18.51 2.10
CA PRO A 237 -16.77 18.38 3.02
C PRO A 237 -17.95 19.13 2.40
N GLN A 238 -18.96 18.39 1.92
CA GLN A 238 -20.19 18.99 1.45
C GLN A 238 -20.72 19.83 2.60
N MET A 239 -20.94 21.12 2.36
CA MET A 239 -21.59 21.98 3.34
C MET A 239 -22.87 21.25 3.75
N ARG A 240 -22.99 20.94 5.04
CA ARG A 240 -24.24 20.41 5.61
C ARG A 240 -25.36 21.38 5.22
N ASN A 241 -26.25 20.96 4.32
CA ASN A 241 -27.51 21.66 4.04
C ASN A 241 -28.41 21.63 5.28
#